data_AF-A0A2V8EMM0-F1
#
_entry.id   AF-A0A2V8EMM0-F1
#
_cell.length_a   1.000
_cell.length_b   1.000
_cell.length_c   1.000
_cell.angle_alpha   90.00
_cell.angle_beta   90.00
_cell.angle_gamma   90.00
#
_symmetry.space_group_name_H-M   'P 1'
#
loop_
_entity.id
_entity.type
_entity.pdbx_description
1 polymer ?
#
loop_
_entity_poly.entity_id
_entity_poly.type
_entity_poly.pdbx_seq_one_letter_code
_entity_poly.pdbx_strand_id
1 'polypeptide(L)'
;MISPLRERPAGLLTRHFFHALFDFGVFSQEGADSFVRVIIGLFSLIISLGFLLVRIYAQKYGMLFAAATGEPYARAMLADTALAIALSMWIVAFVTVLVSHSLFPDETDFRVLMPLPIGRGLVFGAKLLALALFAGLFTLSSHVAITPLAMLVSGGRWALNPLPLSLLAFWVTSVSASAFALLAVAAMNGLLVTCTPRTHVPAASAALRSTLLGALVLALPFVFTLPA
;
A
#
# COMPACT_ATOMS: atom_id res chain seq x y z
N MET A 1 17.94 10.11 -25.83
CA MET A 1 17.75 8.67 -26.09
C MET A 1 16.38 8.29 -25.53
N ILE A 2 15.33 8.34 -26.36
CA ILE A 2 13.92 8.34 -25.96
C ILE A 2 13.38 6.93 -26.19
N SER A 3 12.84 6.29 -25.15
CA SER A 3 12.46 4.88 -25.23
C SER A 3 11.23 4.66 -26.15
N PRO A 4 11.19 3.54 -26.91
CA PRO A 4 10.15 3.23 -27.90
C PRO A 4 8.77 2.89 -27.29
N LEU A 5 8.56 3.11 -25.99
CA LEU A 5 7.28 2.92 -25.32
C LEU A 5 6.36 4.15 -25.39
N ARG A 6 6.86 5.29 -25.89
CA ARG A 6 6.16 6.59 -25.86
C ARG A 6 4.99 6.71 -26.85
N GLU A 7 4.89 5.84 -27.85
CA GLU A 7 3.91 5.97 -28.96
C GLU A 7 2.87 4.84 -29.02
N ARG A 8 2.89 3.89 -28.08
CA ARG A 8 1.86 2.84 -28.04
C ARG A 8 0.61 3.38 -27.32
N PRO A 9 -0.60 3.24 -27.90
CA PRO A 9 -1.84 3.72 -27.28
C PRO A 9 -2.03 3.18 -25.86
N ALA A 10 -1.58 1.95 -25.59
CA ALA A 10 -1.58 1.34 -24.26
C ALA A 10 -0.83 2.18 -23.20
N GLY A 11 0.38 2.68 -23.53
CA GLY A 11 1.21 3.42 -22.58
C GLY A 11 0.62 4.80 -22.24
N LEU A 12 0.00 5.45 -23.24
CA LEU A 12 -0.70 6.71 -23.03
C LEU A 12 -1.94 6.53 -22.15
N LEU A 13 -2.73 5.47 -22.39
CA LEU A 13 -3.89 5.14 -21.55
C LEU A 13 -3.48 4.78 -20.12
N THR A 14 -2.46 3.93 -19.94
CA THR A 14 -1.97 3.57 -18.59
C THR A 14 -1.50 4.81 -17.84
N ARG A 15 -0.76 5.71 -18.50
CA ARG A 15 -0.33 6.97 -17.89
C ARG A 15 -1.53 7.83 -17.48
N HIS A 16 -2.53 7.95 -18.35
CA HIS A 16 -3.73 8.72 -18.08
C HIS A 16 -4.51 8.17 -16.87
N PHE A 17 -4.81 6.87 -16.85
CA PHE A 17 -5.48 6.24 -15.70
C PHE A 17 -4.64 6.32 -14.43
N PHE A 18 -3.32 6.18 -14.53
CA PHE A 18 -2.43 6.33 -13.38
C PHE A 18 -2.50 7.73 -12.78
N HIS A 19 -2.49 8.79 -13.59
CA HIS A 19 -2.68 10.15 -13.09
C HIS A 19 -4.06 10.36 -12.49
N ALA A 20 -5.11 9.79 -13.10
CA ALA A 20 -6.48 9.89 -12.58
C ALA A 20 -6.63 9.27 -11.18
N LEU A 21 -5.83 8.24 -10.82
CA LEU A 21 -5.84 7.65 -9.48
C LEU A 21 -5.38 8.61 -8.36
N PHE A 22 -4.68 9.69 -8.70
CA PHE A 22 -4.23 10.71 -7.75
C PHE A 22 -5.11 11.97 -7.74
N ASP A 23 -6.13 12.04 -8.60
CA ASP A 23 -7.05 13.15 -8.66
C ASP A 23 -8.14 12.99 -7.58
N PHE A 24 -7.79 13.30 -6.34
CA PHE A 24 -8.67 13.14 -5.18
C PHE A 24 -9.80 14.19 -5.10
N GLY A 25 -10.07 14.96 -6.16
CA GLY A 25 -11.19 15.92 -6.22
C GLY A 25 -11.05 17.16 -5.33
N VAL A 26 -9.91 17.36 -4.65
CA VAL A 26 -9.66 18.47 -3.70
C VAL A 26 -8.76 19.56 -4.29
N PHE A 27 -8.12 19.36 -5.44
CA PHE A 27 -7.11 20.29 -5.98
C PHE A 27 -7.42 20.75 -7.40
N SER A 28 -7.80 22.02 -7.56
CA SER A 28 -8.01 22.65 -8.86
C SER A 28 -6.75 23.35 -9.41
N GLN A 29 -6.62 23.22 -10.74
CA GLN A 29 -5.98 24.07 -11.77
C GLN A 29 -4.46 24.09 -12.07
N GLU A 30 -3.61 23.27 -11.46
CA GLU A 30 -2.29 22.94 -12.02
C GLU A 30 -1.99 21.43 -11.92
N GLY A 31 -2.56 20.65 -12.84
CA GLY A 31 -2.69 19.19 -12.72
C GLY A 31 -1.39 18.37 -12.72
N ALA A 32 -0.28 18.90 -13.23
CA ALA A 32 1.02 18.21 -13.20
C ALA A 32 1.81 18.51 -11.91
N ASP A 33 1.90 19.79 -11.53
CA ASP A 33 2.66 20.21 -10.35
C ASP A 33 1.98 19.81 -9.04
N SER A 34 0.64 19.86 -9.01
CA SER A 34 -0.14 19.36 -7.88
C SER A 34 0.07 17.85 -7.66
N PHE A 35 0.03 17.06 -8.74
CA PHE A 35 0.28 15.62 -8.71
C PHE A 35 1.66 15.27 -8.14
N VAL A 36 2.72 15.91 -8.64
CA VAL A 36 4.09 15.67 -8.16
C VAL A 36 4.21 16.02 -6.68
N ARG A 37 3.60 17.12 -6.23
CA ARG A 37 3.60 17.53 -4.81
C ARG A 37 2.88 16.51 -3.92
N VAL A 38 1.73 15.99 -4.35
CA VAL A 38 0.98 14.97 -3.60
C VAL A 38 1.80 13.69 -3.45
N ILE A 39 2.40 13.21 -4.54
CA ILE A 39 3.30 12.05 -4.50
C ILE A 39 4.44 12.31 -3.52
N ILE A 40 5.18 13.41 -3.69
CA ILE A 40 6.31 13.74 -2.82
C ILE A 40 5.86 13.80 -1.35
N GLY A 41 4.74 14.43 -1.06
CA GLY A 41 4.20 14.53 0.30
C GLY A 41 3.88 13.18 0.92
N LEU A 42 3.21 12.30 0.17
CA LEU A 42 2.82 10.98 0.65
C LEU A 42 4.03 10.05 0.83
N PHE A 43 4.99 10.09 -0.08
CA PHE A 43 6.26 9.37 0.07
C PHE A 43 7.10 9.90 1.23
N SER A 44 7.17 11.22 1.38
CA SER A 44 7.87 11.85 2.50
C SER A 44 7.25 11.42 3.82
N LEU A 45 5.91 11.34 3.90
CA LEU A 45 5.21 10.84 5.09
C LEU A 45 5.56 9.38 5.39
N ILE A 46 5.48 8.48 4.40
CA ILE A 46 5.78 7.05 4.58
C ILE A 46 7.24 6.85 5.01
N ILE A 47 8.19 7.51 4.34
CA ILE A 47 9.62 7.41 4.65
C ILE A 47 9.90 8.01 6.04
N SER A 48 9.35 9.18 6.34
CA SER A 48 9.52 9.83 7.65
C SER A 48 8.98 8.96 8.78
N LEU A 49 7.85 8.29 8.57
CA LEU A 49 7.29 7.34 9.53
C LEU A 49 8.25 6.17 9.78
N GLY A 50 8.85 5.61 8.72
CA GLY A 50 9.87 4.57 8.83
C GLY A 50 11.06 4.99 9.68
N PHE A 51 11.65 6.16 9.39
CA PHE A 51 12.76 6.72 10.17
C PHE A 51 12.39 7.06 11.61
N LEU A 52 11.17 7.57 11.84
CA LEU A 52 10.66 7.85 13.18
C LEU A 52 10.59 6.56 14.00
N LEU A 53 10.08 5.47 13.43
CA LEU A 53 10.05 4.17 14.11
C LEU A 53 11.45 3.67 14.43
N VAL A 54 12.40 3.74 13.51
CA VAL A 54 13.80 3.39 13.80
C VAL A 54 14.32 4.18 15.00
N ARG A 55 14.06 5.49 15.05
CA ARG A 55 14.50 6.34 16.16
C ARG A 55 13.88 5.92 17.50
N ILE A 56 12.59 5.62 17.54
CA ILE A 56 11.87 5.18 18.74
C ILE A 56 12.42 3.82 19.21
N TYR A 57 12.60 2.88 18.29
CA TYR A 57 13.02 1.51 18.60
C TYR A 57 14.53 1.37 18.85
N ALA A 58 15.36 2.28 18.34
CA ALA A 58 16.80 2.26 18.55
C ALA A 58 17.17 2.30 20.04
N GLN A 59 16.45 3.09 20.84
CA GLN A 59 16.67 3.13 22.29
C GLN A 59 16.29 1.81 22.96
N LYS A 60 15.12 1.24 22.60
CA LYS A 60 14.66 -0.07 23.09
C LYS A 60 15.68 -1.17 22.78
N TYR A 61 16.10 -1.29 21.53
CA TYR A 61 17.04 -2.33 21.10
C TYR A 61 18.45 -2.10 21.63
N GLY A 62 18.89 -0.85 21.84
CA GLY A 62 20.14 -0.56 22.53
C GLY A 62 20.18 -1.13 23.96
N MET A 63 19.08 -0.99 24.71
CA MET A 63 18.96 -1.57 26.06
C MET A 63 18.91 -3.10 26.02
N LEU A 64 18.16 -3.69 25.07
CA LEU A 64 18.07 -5.14 24.89
C LEU A 64 19.42 -5.76 24.47
N PHE A 65 20.21 -5.03 23.67
CA PHE A 65 21.57 -5.44 23.32
C PHE A 65 22.55 -5.32 24.48
N ALA A 66 22.26 -4.54 25.52
CA ALA A 66 23.08 -4.48 26.73
C ALA A 66 22.67 -5.54 27.77
N ALA A 67 21.43 -6.01 27.74
CA ALA A 67 20.86 -6.94 28.72
C ALA A 67 21.60 -8.29 28.81
N ALA A 68 21.82 -8.78 30.04
CA ALA A 68 22.63 -9.97 30.31
C ALA A 68 22.13 -11.27 29.64
N THR A 69 20.83 -11.36 29.35
CA THR A 69 20.19 -12.53 28.73
C THR A 69 19.53 -12.16 27.40
N GLY A 70 19.46 -13.13 26.47
CA GLY A 70 18.83 -12.96 25.16
C GLY A 70 17.31 -13.18 25.14
N GLU A 71 16.73 -13.71 26.23
CA GLU A 71 15.29 -13.95 26.34
C GLU A 71 14.41 -12.70 26.15
N PRO A 72 14.68 -11.54 26.81
CA PRO A 72 13.90 -10.33 26.59
C PRO A 72 14.03 -9.80 25.15
N TYR A 73 15.19 -10.01 24.51
CA TYR A 73 15.39 -9.67 23.11
C TYR A 73 14.53 -10.54 22.19
N ALA A 74 14.47 -11.86 22.41
CA ALA A 74 13.68 -12.76 21.57
C ALA A 74 12.18 -12.45 21.61
N ARG A 75 11.63 -12.13 22.80
CA ARG A 75 10.22 -11.73 22.95
C ARG A 75 9.92 -10.42 22.23
N ALA A 76 10.74 -9.40 22.46
CA ALA A 76 10.60 -8.11 21.79
C ALA A 76 10.76 -8.22 20.26
N MET A 77 11.67 -9.06 19.79
CA MET A 77 11.91 -9.29 18.36
C MET A 77 10.64 -9.82 17.68
N LEU A 78 9.95 -10.78 18.29
CA LEU A 78 8.71 -11.35 17.73
C LEU A 78 7.60 -10.29 17.65
N ALA A 79 7.41 -9.54 18.72
CA ALA A 79 6.42 -8.47 18.80
C ALA A 79 6.66 -7.38 17.76
N ASP A 80 7.88 -6.88 17.68
CA ASP A 80 8.25 -5.75 16.83
C ASP A 80 8.29 -6.15 15.34
N THR A 81 8.64 -7.41 15.04
CA THR A 81 8.53 -7.95 13.68
C THR A 81 7.08 -8.07 13.24
N ALA A 82 6.18 -8.55 14.13
CA ALA A 82 4.76 -8.61 13.86
C ALA A 82 4.16 -7.21 13.66
N LEU A 83 4.55 -6.24 14.48
CA LEU A 83 4.16 -4.83 14.33
C LEU A 83 4.60 -4.27 12.97
N ALA A 84 5.86 -4.49 12.60
CA ALA A 84 6.41 -4.00 11.33
C ALA A 84 5.63 -4.57 10.12
N ILE A 85 5.31 -5.87 10.15
CA ILE A 85 4.47 -6.52 9.13
C ILE A 85 3.06 -5.93 9.13
N ALA A 86 2.43 -5.82 10.30
CA ALA A 86 1.07 -5.30 10.44
C ALA A 86 0.97 -3.86 9.94
N LEU A 87 1.99 -3.03 10.18
CA LEU A 87 2.03 -1.65 9.71
C LEU A 87 2.19 -1.56 8.18
N SER A 88 3.09 -2.34 7.58
CA SER A 88 3.21 -2.44 6.11
C SER A 88 1.87 -2.88 5.48
N MET A 89 1.25 -3.90 6.06
CA MET A 89 -0.05 -4.41 5.64
C MET A 89 -1.14 -3.35 5.77
N TRP A 90 -1.17 -2.60 6.88
CA TRP A 90 -2.14 -1.54 7.13
C TRP A 90 -2.03 -0.41 6.11
N ILE A 91 -0.81 0.06 5.81
CA ILE A 91 -0.58 1.10 4.80
C ILE A 91 -1.09 0.65 3.43
N VAL A 92 -0.77 -0.59 3.03
CA VAL A 92 -1.21 -1.14 1.74
C VAL A 92 -2.73 -1.31 1.69
N ALA A 93 -3.34 -1.81 2.77
CA ALA A 93 -4.79 -1.92 2.87
C ALA A 93 -5.47 -0.56 2.76
N PHE A 94 -4.96 0.44 3.48
CA PHE A 94 -5.47 1.82 3.46
C PHE A 94 -5.44 2.42 2.06
N VAL A 95 -4.30 2.33 1.39
CA VAL A 95 -4.15 2.80 -0.01
C VAL A 95 -5.10 2.05 -0.93
N THR A 96 -5.20 0.73 -0.81
CA THR A 96 -6.10 -0.10 -1.64
C THR A 96 -7.56 0.29 -1.45
N VAL A 97 -7.98 0.58 -0.22
CA VAL A 97 -9.34 1.06 0.07
C VAL A 97 -9.57 2.47 -0.49
N LEU A 98 -8.58 3.36 -0.48
CA LEU A 98 -8.71 4.69 -1.09
C LEU A 98 -8.99 4.60 -2.60
N VAL A 99 -8.28 3.71 -3.30
CA VAL A 99 -8.48 3.50 -4.75
C VAL A 99 -9.53 2.43 -5.06
N SER A 100 -10.29 1.95 -4.06
CA SER A 100 -11.22 0.83 -4.23
C SER A 100 -12.28 1.08 -5.30
N HIS A 101 -12.75 2.32 -5.40
CA HIS A 101 -13.73 2.77 -6.40
C HIS A 101 -13.19 2.67 -7.84
N SER A 102 -11.87 2.75 -8.01
CA SER A 102 -11.20 2.66 -9.31
C SER A 102 -10.76 1.22 -9.64
N LEU A 103 -10.93 0.25 -8.72
CA LEU A 103 -10.57 -1.16 -8.94
C LEU A 103 -11.40 -1.79 -10.07
N PHE A 104 -12.67 -1.40 -10.17
CA PHE A 104 -13.56 -1.91 -11.19
C PHE A 104 -13.74 -0.87 -12.32
N PRO A 105 -13.74 -1.30 -13.59
CA PRO A 105 -14.07 -0.43 -14.69
C PRO A 105 -15.53 0.04 -14.58
N ASP A 106 -15.76 1.35 -14.57
CA ASP A 106 -17.11 1.90 -14.58
C ASP A 106 -17.69 1.90 -16.01
N GLU A 107 -19.00 1.69 -16.14
CA GLU A 107 -19.69 1.74 -17.44
C GLU A 107 -19.56 3.12 -18.11
N THR A 108 -19.37 4.18 -17.32
CA THR A 108 -19.11 5.55 -17.78
C THR A 108 -17.76 5.69 -18.46
N ASP A 109 -16.69 5.06 -17.95
CA ASP A 109 -15.36 5.08 -18.59
C ASP A 109 -15.43 4.46 -20.00
N PHE A 110 -16.20 3.39 -20.16
CA PHE A 110 -16.41 2.74 -21.45
C PHE A 110 -17.29 3.55 -22.40
N ARG A 111 -18.30 4.28 -21.89
CA ARG A 111 -19.18 5.13 -22.71
C ARG A 111 -18.49 6.38 -23.23
N VAL A 112 -17.60 6.98 -22.43
CA VAL A 112 -16.83 8.16 -22.83
C VAL A 112 -15.74 7.81 -23.85
N LEU A 113 -15.15 6.60 -23.75
CA LEU A 113 -14.12 6.13 -24.67
C LEU A 113 -14.65 5.38 -25.91
N MET A 114 -15.95 5.05 -25.93
CA MET A 114 -16.64 4.41 -27.06
C MET A 114 -16.51 5.13 -28.42
N PRO A 115 -16.39 6.47 -28.50
CA PRO A 115 -16.18 7.17 -29.77
C PRO A 115 -14.79 6.92 -30.40
N LEU A 116 -13.83 6.41 -29.63
CA LEU A 116 -12.49 6.11 -30.11
C LEU A 116 -12.40 4.63 -30.53
N PRO A 117 -11.72 4.29 -31.65
CA PRO A 117 -11.57 2.93 -32.15
C PRO A 117 -10.54 2.14 -31.31
N ILE A 118 -10.79 2.00 -30.01
CA ILE A 118 -9.89 1.35 -29.06
C ILE A 118 -10.57 0.09 -28.55
N GLY A 119 -9.88 -1.05 -28.62
CA GLY A 119 -10.40 -2.32 -28.13
C GLY A 119 -10.68 -2.29 -26.63
N ARG A 120 -11.82 -2.84 -26.20
CA ARG A 120 -12.21 -2.90 -24.77
C ARG A 120 -11.16 -3.57 -23.88
N GLY A 121 -10.50 -4.62 -24.39
CA GLY A 121 -9.41 -5.30 -23.69
C GLY A 121 -8.16 -4.44 -23.48
N LEU A 122 -7.89 -3.47 -24.37
CA LEU A 122 -6.77 -2.54 -24.22
C LEU A 122 -7.04 -1.53 -23.11
N VAL A 123 -8.27 -1.00 -23.04
CA VAL A 123 -8.69 -0.08 -21.99
C VAL A 123 -8.64 -0.78 -20.63
N PHE A 124 -9.20 -1.99 -20.56
CA PHE A 124 -9.16 -2.81 -19.35
C PHE A 124 -7.73 -3.12 -18.91
N GLY A 125 -6.88 -3.59 -19.83
CA GLY A 125 -5.48 -3.90 -19.53
C GLY A 125 -4.68 -2.66 -19.11
N ALA A 126 -4.93 -1.51 -19.74
CA ALA A 126 -4.27 -0.25 -19.38
C ALA A 126 -4.67 0.24 -17.98
N LYS A 127 -5.96 0.13 -17.61
CA LYS A 127 -6.47 0.48 -16.27
C LYS A 127 -5.95 -0.49 -15.20
N LEU A 128 -5.96 -1.80 -15.49
CA LEU A 128 -5.41 -2.82 -14.60
C LEU A 128 -3.91 -2.61 -14.36
N LEU A 129 -3.15 -2.28 -15.42
CA LEU A 129 -1.72 -1.97 -15.30
C LEU A 129 -1.49 -0.69 -14.49
N ALA A 130 -2.28 0.36 -14.71
CA ALA A 130 -2.17 1.61 -13.94
C ALA A 130 -2.41 1.36 -12.45
N LEU A 131 -3.44 0.58 -12.14
CA LEU A 131 -3.76 0.18 -10.77
C LEU A 131 -2.66 -0.71 -10.15
N ALA A 132 -2.13 -1.67 -10.89
CA ALA A 132 -1.04 -2.54 -10.44
C ALA A 132 0.24 -1.72 -10.16
N LEU A 133 0.56 -0.75 -11.02
CA LEU A 133 1.67 0.17 -10.81
C LEU A 133 1.43 1.05 -9.57
N PHE A 134 0.22 1.59 -9.41
CA PHE A 134 -0.14 2.40 -8.24
C PHE A 134 -0.01 1.60 -6.93
N ALA A 135 -0.66 0.43 -6.85
CA ALA A 135 -0.61 -0.42 -5.68
C ALA A 135 0.82 -0.93 -5.40
N GLY A 136 1.54 -1.35 -6.44
CA GLY A 136 2.93 -1.78 -6.34
C GLY A 136 3.85 -0.68 -5.84
N LEU A 137 3.64 0.56 -6.28
CA LEU A 137 4.41 1.73 -5.86
C LEU A 137 4.26 2.00 -4.35
N PHE A 138 3.04 1.99 -3.82
CA PHE A 138 2.79 2.17 -2.39
C PHE A 138 3.26 0.98 -1.55
N THR A 139 3.08 -0.24 -2.07
CA THR A 139 3.58 -1.46 -1.43
C THR A 139 5.09 -1.42 -1.32
N LEU A 140 5.81 -1.12 -2.40
CA LEU A 140 7.26 -1.03 -2.37
C LEU A 140 7.73 0.08 -1.43
N SER A 141 7.10 1.25 -1.48
CA SER A 141 7.41 2.38 -0.60
C SER A 141 7.29 2.02 0.88
N SER A 142 6.18 1.39 1.27
CA SER A 142 5.95 1.01 2.67
C SER A 142 6.97 -0.01 3.17
N HIS A 143 7.36 -0.97 2.33
CA HIS A 143 8.34 -1.99 2.70
C HIS A 143 9.76 -1.41 2.77
N VAL A 144 10.12 -0.54 1.82
CA VAL A 144 11.41 0.17 1.86
C VAL A 144 11.51 1.05 3.10
N ALA A 145 10.45 1.76 3.47
CA ALA A 145 10.44 2.62 4.66
C ALA A 145 10.57 1.82 5.97
N ILE A 146 10.01 0.62 6.05
CA ILE A 146 10.04 -0.23 7.25
C ILE A 146 11.30 -1.12 7.30
N THR A 147 12.00 -1.32 6.19
CA THR A 147 13.23 -2.15 6.13
C THR A 147 14.31 -1.75 7.14
N PRO A 148 14.63 -0.46 7.35
CA PRO A 148 15.59 -0.06 8.38
C PRO A 148 15.20 -0.51 9.80
N LEU A 149 13.90 -0.53 10.12
CA LEU A 149 13.41 -1.05 11.39
C LEU A 149 13.65 -2.57 11.48
N ALA A 150 13.33 -3.31 10.42
CA ALA A 150 13.58 -4.76 10.36
C ALA A 150 15.08 -5.10 10.50
N MET A 151 15.96 -4.28 9.93
CA MET A 151 17.41 -4.38 10.10
C MET A 151 17.85 -4.16 11.55
N LEU A 152 17.32 -3.12 12.20
CA LEU A 152 17.62 -2.83 13.61
C LEU A 152 17.17 -3.99 14.52
N VAL A 153 15.96 -4.50 14.31
CA VAL A 153 15.37 -5.60 15.09
C VAL A 153 16.18 -6.89 14.91
N SER A 154 16.61 -7.20 13.68
CA SER A 154 17.27 -8.47 13.32
C SER A 154 18.80 -8.47 13.46
N GLY A 155 19.43 -7.32 13.70
CA GLY A 155 20.88 -7.15 13.68
C GLY A 155 21.59 -7.28 15.04
N GLY A 156 20.93 -7.80 16.06
CA GLY A 156 21.44 -7.83 17.43
C GLY A 156 22.49 -8.90 17.72
N ARG A 157 23.25 -8.72 18.80
CA ARG A 157 24.17 -9.75 19.32
C ARG A 157 23.49 -11.08 19.67
N TRP A 158 22.20 -11.01 19.97
CA TRP A 158 21.35 -12.14 20.33
C TRP A 158 20.52 -12.67 19.16
N ALA A 159 20.82 -12.24 17.92
CA ALA A 159 20.09 -12.67 16.73
C ALA A 159 20.19 -14.18 16.51
N LEU A 160 19.04 -14.82 16.27
CA LEU A 160 18.94 -16.28 16.05
C LEU A 160 19.45 -16.69 14.66
N ASN A 161 19.28 -15.82 13.68
CA ASN A 161 19.54 -16.07 12.26
C ASN A 161 20.43 -14.98 11.68
N PRO A 162 21.20 -15.28 10.62
CA PRO A 162 21.99 -14.26 9.94
C PRO A 162 21.07 -13.19 9.35
N LEU A 163 21.48 -11.93 9.43
CA LEU A 163 20.70 -10.76 9.02
C LEU A 163 20.08 -10.88 7.61
N PRO A 164 20.78 -11.37 6.56
CA PRO A 164 20.18 -11.52 5.23
C PRO A 164 18.99 -12.49 5.21
N LEU A 165 19.05 -13.59 5.97
CA LEU A 165 17.98 -14.58 6.02
C LEU A 165 16.76 -14.01 6.77
N SER A 166 16.98 -13.33 7.89
CA SER A 166 15.92 -12.66 8.66
C SER A 166 15.21 -11.60 7.83
N LEU A 167 15.98 -10.79 7.08
CA LEU A 167 15.41 -9.79 6.17
C LEU A 167 14.62 -10.44 5.03
N LEU A 168 15.13 -11.50 4.42
CA LEU A 168 14.40 -12.20 3.37
C LEU A 168 13.09 -12.80 3.90
N ALA A 169 13.11 -13.44 5.07
CA ALA A 169 11.92 -13.95 5.73
C ALA A 169 10.91 -12.84 6.04
N PHE A 170 11.39 -11.70 6.55
CA PHE A 170 10.57 -10.52 6.79
C PHE A 170 9.92 -10.02 5.50
N TRP A 171 10.69 -9.83 4.43
CA TRP A 171 10.18 -9.35 3.14
C TRP A 171 9.15 -10.30 2.54
N VAL A 172 9.42 -11.60 2.49
CA VAL A 172 8.48 -12.60 1.96
C VAL A 172 7.18 -12.60 2.76
N THR A 173 7.27 -12.56 4.09
CA THR A 173 6.09 -12.58 4.97
C THR A 173 5.30 -11.27 4.84
N SER A 174 5.98 -10.13 4.87
CA SER A 174 5.34 -8.81 4.80
C SER A 174 4.65 -8.57 3.46
N VAL A 175 5.32 -8.91 2.34
CA VAL A 175 4.75 -8.79 1.00
C VAL A 175 3.54 -9.73 0.86
N SER A 176 3.62 -10.95 1.38
CA SER A 176 2.50 -11.89 1.35
C SER A 176 1.30 -11.38 2.17
N ALA A 177 1.55 -10.80 3.34
CA ALA A 177 0.51 -10.18 4.17
C ALA A 177 -0.15 -8.98 3.48
N SER A 178 0.64 -8.10 2.87
CA SER A 178 0.14 -6.98 2.07
C SER A 178 -0.65 -7.44 0.84
N ALA A 179 -0.18 -8.47 0.13
CA ALA A 179 -0.88 -9.05 -1.01
C ALA A 179 -2.22 -9.65 -0.59
N PHE A 180 -2.26 -10.37 0.54
CA PHE A 180 -3.50 -10.87 1.12
C PHE A 180 -4.48 -9.74 1.43
N ALA A 181 -4.03 -8.65 2.07
CA ALA A 181 -4.89 -7.50 2.37
C ALA A 181 -5.44 -6.84 1.09
N LEU A 182 -4.62 -6.68 0.06
CA LEU A 182 -5.05 -6.15 -1.24
C LEU A 182 -6.12 -7.03 -1.88
N LEU A 183 -5.88 -8.34 -1.92
CA LEU A 183 -6.82 -9.31 -2.47
C LEU A 183 -8.12 -9.37 -1.66
N ALA A 184 -8.05 -9.24 -0.33
CA ALA A 184 -9.23 -9.20 0.52
C ALA A 184 -10.10 -7.97 0.22
N VAL A 185 -9.50 -6.78 0.11
CA VAL A 185 -10.21 -5.57 -0.29
C VAL A 185 -10.80 -5.72 -1.69
N ALA A 186 -10.04 -6.25 -2.66
CA ALA A 186 -10.52 -6.50 -4.01
C ALA A 186 -11.71 -7.48 -4.03
N ALA A 187 -11.63 -8.56 -3.25
CA ALA A 187 -12.70 -9.55 -3.12
C ALA A 187 -13.96 -8.96 -2.50
N MET A 188 -13.84 -8.12 -1.46
CA MET A 188 -14.98 -7.44 -0.84
C MET A 188 -15.69 -6.50 -1.83
N ASN A 189 -14.92 -5.74 -2.61
CA ASN A 189 -15.49 -4.87 -3.65
C ASN A 189 -16.12 -5.70 -4.78
N GLY A 190 -15.50 -6.81 -5.20
CA GLY A 190 -16.06 -7.71 -6.21
C GLY A 190 -17.35 -8.40 -5.77
N LEU A 191 -17.42 -8.82 -4.50
CA LEU A 191 -18.62 -9.38 -3.90
C LEU A 191 -19.75 -8.35 -3.84
N LEU A 192 -19.43 -7.11 -3.45
CA LEU A 192 -20.39 -6.01 -3.42
C LEU A 192 -21.01 -5.76 -4.80
N VAL A 193 -20.18 -5.70 -5.85
CA VAL A 193 -20.65 -5.50 -7.23
C VAL A 193 -21.50 -6.67 -7.71
N THR A 194 -21.21 -7.90 -7.27
CA THR A 194 -21.96 -9.10 -7.68
C THR A 194 -23.30 -9.23 -6.95
N CYS A 195 -23.35 -8.86 -5.67
CA CYS A 195 -24.54 -9.01 -4.83
C CYS A 195 -25.49 -7.80 -4.87
N THR A 196 -25.01 -6.61 -5.23
CA THR A 196 -25.80 -5.37 -5.17
C THR A 196 -26.44 -5.04 -6.52
N PRO A 197 -27.74 -4.71 -6.57
CA PRO A 197 -28.38 -4.19 -7.77
C PRO A 197 -27.67 -2.94 -8.29
N ARG A 198 -27.51 -2.82 -9.62
CA ARG A 198 -26.74 -1.74 -10.28
C ARG A 198 -27.11 -0.32 -9.86
N THR A 199 -28.35 -0.09 -9.42
CA THR A 199 -28.85 1.21 -8.94
C THR A 199 -28.23 1.64 -7.61
N HIS A 200 -27.83 0.70 -6.75
CA HIS A 200 -27.31 0.99 -5.41
C HIS A 200 -25.80 0.79 -5.30
N VAL A 201 -25.12 0.29 -6.34
CA VAL A 201 -23.67 0.08 -6.34
C VAL A 201 -22.88 1.33 -5.93
N PRO A 202 -23.19 2.55 -6.42
CA PRO A 202 -22.43 3.74 -6.00
C PRO A 202 -22.54 4.02 -4.50
N ALA A 203 -23.76 3.91 -3.95
CA ALA A 203 -24.02 4.15 -2.53
C ALA A 203 -23.40 3.04 -1.65
N ALA A 204 -23.52 1.78 -2.06
CA ALA A 204 -22.96 0.64 -1.35
C ALA A 204 -21.42 0.68 -1.36
N SER A 205 -20.79 1.01 -2.49
CA SER A 205 -19.34 1.18 -2.59
C SER A 205 -18.83 2.33 -1.70
N ALA A 206 -19.56 3.44 -1.63
CA ALA A 206 -19.24 4.55 -0.74
C ALA A 206 -19.35 4.16 0.74
N ALA A 207 -20.41 3.41 1.09
CA ALA A 207 -20.59 2.86 2.44
C ALA A 207 -19.47 1.89 2.81
N LEU A 208 -19.18 0.90 1.96
CA LEU A 208 -18.10 -0.08 2.16
C LEU A 208 -16.76 0.61 2.36
N ARG A 209 -16.42 1.58 1.51
CA ARG A 209 -15.18 2.36 1.62
C ARG A 209 -15.12 3.11 2.95
N SER A 210 -16.20 3.77 3.33
CA SER A 210 -16.26 4.52 4.59
C SER A 210 -16.12 3.59 5.80
N THR A 211 -16.78 2.44 5.79
CA THR A 211 -16.67 1.42 6.83
C THR A 211 -15.26 0.82 6.90
N LEU A 212 -14.64 0.50 5.76
CA LEU A 212 -13.28 -0.04 5.71
C LEU A 212 -12.24 0.98 6.17
N LEU A 213 -12.37 2.24 5.75
CA LEU A 213 -11.49 3.32 6.23
C LEU A 213 -11.67 3.53 7.73
N GLY A 214 -12.92 3.58 8.22
CA GLY A 214 -13.20 3.68 9.65
C GLY A 214 -12.62 2.52 10.44
N ALA A 215 -12.80 1.29 9.97
CA ALA A 215 -12.24 0.09 10.58
C ALA A 215 -10.70 0.11 10.59
N LEU A 216 -10.06 0.55 9.51
CA LEU A 216 -8.60 0.70 9.44
C LEU A 216 -8.11 1.76 10.43
N VAL A 217 -8.76 2.92 10.52
CA VAL A 217 -8.40 3.97 11.49
C VAL A 217 -8.56 3.45 12.92
N LEU A 218 -9.63 2.71 13.21
CA LEU A 218 -9.85 2.09 14.52
C LEU A 218 -8.88 0.94 14.80
N ALA A 219 -8.35 0.27 13.78
CA ALA A 219 -7.34 -0.78 13.91
C ALA A 219 -5.95 -0.23 14.21
N LEU A 220 -5.67 1.04 13.91
CA LEU A 220 -4.38 1.67 14.14
C LEU A 220 -3.89 1.56 15.60
N PRO A 221 -4.69 1.87 16.65
CA PRO A 221 -4.27 1.66 18.03
C PRO A 221 -3.99 0.18 18.33
N PHE A 222 -4.73 -0.76 17.75
CA PHE A 222 -4.49 -2.19 17.94
C PHE A 222 -3.15 -2.65 17.37
N VAL A 223 -2.71 -2.06 16.25
CA VAL A 223 -1.38 -2.30 15.70
C VAL A 223 -0.33 -1.89 16.75
N PHE A 224 -0.48 -0.72 17.37
CA PHE A 224 0.45 -0.24 18.40
C PHE A 224 0.35 -0.94 19.76
N THR A 225 -0.72 -1.70 20.05
CA THR A 225 -0.86 -2.46 21.31
C THR A 225 -0.44 -3.93 21.20
N LEU A 226 0.14 -4.36 20.07
CA LEU A 226 0.75 -5.69 19.99
C LEU A 226 1.79 -5.85 21.12
N PRO A 227 1.69 -6.90 21.95
CA PRO A 227 2.46 -7.01 23.19
C PRO A 227 3.96 -7.02 22.89
N ALA A 228 4.65 -5.98 23.37
CA ALA A 228 6.10 -5.76 23.24
C ALA A 228 6.96 -6.66 24.13
#